data_AF-A0A093PKY0-F1
#
_entry.id   AF-A0A093PKY0-F1
#
_cell.length_a   1.000
_cell.length_b   1.000
_cell.length_c   1.000
_cell.angle_alpha   90.00
_cell.angle_beta   90.00
_cell.angle_gamma   90.00
#
_symmetry.space_group_name_H-M   'P 1'
#
loop_
_entity.id
_entity.type
_entity.pdbx_description
1 polymer ?
#
loop_
_entity_poly.entity_id
_entity_poly.type
_entity_poly.pdbx_seq_one_letter_code
_entity_poly.pdbx_strand_id
1 'polypeptide(L)'
;PWTYLGWRITQQEISPQPLQLEVKDTLTLHELQKLLGTINWLRPILGIATEELHPLFVLLMGDSSLTSNRSLTAEAKQALDICAKAIENRQGRRRNPELQICLALVPSRYQPFALFQWDQTEKDPLLILEWHFLPHTPPKTVWTINEMFAKLVIKGRGRLQELDGRDPAIIYIPATKDNLDWMLAEDAGFQAALASFDGDISVHLPKHRLCAEIGNLPLKATTRCRNEPVKDLTVFTDAS
;
A
#
# COMPACT_ATOMS: atom_id res chain seq x y z
N PRO A 1 -1.92 -28.40 -7.40
CA PRO A 1 -2.09 -26.93 -7.38
C PRO A 1 -3.46 -26.59 -7.98
N TRP A 2 -4.24 -25.74 -7.33
CA TRP A 2 -5.56 -25.33 -7.81
C TRP A 2 -5.44 -24.10 -8.70
N THR A 3 -6.31 -23.99 -9.71
CA THR A 3 -6.47 -22.78 -10.52
C THR A 3 -7.85 -22.19 -10.26
N TYR A 4 -7.89 -20.94 -9.80
CA TYR A 4 -9.15 -20.28 -9.46
C TYR A 4 -9.02 -18.77 -9.65
N LEU A 5 -9.99 -18.16 -10.34
CA LEU A 5 -10.05 -16.72 -10.62
C LEU A 5 -8.73 -16.12 -11.14
N GLY A 6 -8.01 -16.83 -12.01
CA GLY A 6 -6.72 -16.36 -12.56
C GLY A 6 -5.51 -16.59 -11.65
N TRP A 7 -5.69 -17.14 -10.46
CA TRP A 7 -4.61 -17.51 -9.54
C TRP A 7 -4.24 -18.98 -9.65
N ARG A 8 -2.98 -19.30 -9.37
CA ARG A 8 -2.45 -20.63 -9.07
C ARG A 8 -2.21 -20.71 -7.57
N ILE A 9 -2.87 -21.66 -6.91
CA ILE A 9 -2.88 -21.78 -5.46
C ILE A 9 -2.26 -23.13 -5.08
N THR A 10 -1.25 -23.10 -4.21
CA THR A 10 -0.63 -24.28 -3.62
C THR A 10 -1.04 -24.41 -2.15
N GLN A 11 -0.43 -25.35 -1.41
CA GLN A 11 -0.68 -25.44 0.03
C GLN A 11 -0.18 -24.21 0.78
N GLN A 12 0.88 -23.55 0.31
CA GLN A 12 1.57 -22.48 1.04
C GLN A 12 1.56 -21.13 0.32
N GLU A 13 1.29 -21.11 -1.00
CA GLU A 13 1.54 -19.94 -1.84
C GLU A 13 0.40 -19.67 -2.82
N ILE A 14 0.29 -18.40 -3.21
CA ILE A 14 -0.61 -17.88 -4.23
C ILE A 14 0.25 -17.11 -5.23
N SER A 15 0.22 -17.55 -6.48
CA SER A 15 0.90 -16.86 -7.59
C SER A 15 -0.09 -16.64 -8.72
N PRO A 16 0.13 -15.64 -9.60
CA PRO A 16 -0.67 -15.55 -10.82
C PRO A 16 -0.51 -16.81 -11.67
N GLN A 17 -1.51 -17.09 -12.50
CA GLN A 17 -1.35 -18.00 -13.62
C GLN A 17 -0.36 -17.40 -14.63
N PRO A 18 0.31 -18.23 -15.46
CA PRO A 18 1.24 -17.74 -16.46
C PRO A 18 0.61 -16.64 -17.32
N LEU A 19 1.18 -15.44 -17.24
CA LEU A 19 0.75 -14.25 -17.95
C LEU A 19 1.98 -13.62 -18.60
N GLN A 20 1.84 -13.23 -19.86
CA GLN A 20 2.83 -12.40 -20.54
C GLN A 20 2.25 -11.01 -20.73
N LEU A 21 3.01 -9.99 -20.32
CA LEU A 21 2.67 -8.61 -20.61
C LEU A 21 3.09 -8.32 -22.05
N GLU A 22 2.13 -8.07 -22.93
CA GLU A 22 2.44 -7.64 -24.30
C GLU A 22 3.03 -6.23 -24.26
N VAL A 23 4.31 -6.10 -24.61
CA VAL A 23 5.00 -4.80 -24.70
C VAL A 23 5.09 -4.39 -26.16
N LYS A 24 4.27 -3.42 -26.56
CA LYS A 24 4.34 -2.74 -27.87
C LYS A 24 4.92 -1.34 -27.68
N ASP A 25 5.64 -0.83 -28.67
CA ASP A 25 6.19 0.54 -28.61
C ASP A 25 5.10 1.61 -28.57
N THR A 26 3.93 1.32 -29.12
CA THR A 26 2.77 2.19 -29.11
C THR A 26 1.53 1.38 -28.77
N LEU A 27 0.72 1.91 -27.87
CA LEU A 27 -0.55 1.34 -27.42
C LEU A 27 -1.65 2.38 -27.62
N THR A 28 -2.88 1.95 -27.82
CA THR A 28 -4.04 2.84 -27.64
C THR A 28 -4.28 3.08 -26.15
N LEU A 29 -4.98 4.16 -25.80
CA LEU A 29 -5.40 4.42 -24.42
C LEU A 29 -6.19 3.23 -23.84
N HIS A 30 -7.04 2.59 -24.66
CA HIS A 30 -7.78 1.40 -24.26
C HIS A 30 -6.87 0.21 -23.91
N GLU A 31 -5.88 -0.09 -24.75
CA GLU A 31 -4.91 -1.16 -24.48
C GLU A 31 -4.11 -0.88 -23.20
N LEU A 32 -3.67 0.37 -23.02
CA LEU A 32 -2.96 0.79 -21.81
C LEU A 32 -3.83 0.62 -20.55
N GLN A 33 -5.10 1.01 -20.61
CA GLN A 33 -6.04 0.81 -19.51
C GLN A 33 -6.25 -0.66 -19.16
N LYS A 34 -6.36 -1.54 -20.17
CA LYS A 34 -6.49 -2.99 -19.96
C LYS A 34 -5.22 -3.59 -19.32
N LEU A 35 -4.05 -3.16 -19.79
CA LEU A 35 -2.76 -3.55 -19.23
C LEU A 35 -2.65 -3.13 -17.76
N LEU A 36 -2.94 -1.86 -17.45
CA LEU A 36 -2.92 -1.35 -16.08
C LEU A 36 -3.98 -1.98 -15.19
N GLY A 37 -5.16 -2.32 -15.72
CA GLY A 37 -6.18 -3.08 -14.99
C GLY A 37 -5.65 -4.46 -14.57
N THR A 38 -4.96 -5.14 -15.48
CA THR A 38 -4.34 -6.45 -15.21
C THR A 38 -3.23 -6.32 -14.16
N ILE A 39 -2.33 -5.35 -14.30
CA ILE A 39 -1.24 -5.11 -13.34
C ILE A 39 -1.80 -4.73 -11.96
N ASN A 40 -2.82 -3.87 -11.90
CA ASN A 40 -3.45 -3.48 -10.64
C ASN A 40 -4.14 -4.65 -9.93
N TRP A 41 -4.69 -5.61 -10.67
CA TRP A 41 -5.25 -6.84 -10.11
C TRP A 41 -4.18 -7.76 -9.50
N LEU A 42 -3.00 -7.83 -10.12
CA LEU A 42 -1.85 -8.62 -9.63
C LEU A 42 -1.16 -8.00 -8.42
N ARG A 43 -1.22 -6.68 -8.36
CA ARG A 43 -0.49 -5.82 -7.43
C ARG A 43 -0.56 -6.24 -5.96
N PRO A 44 -1.72 -6.61 -5.38
CA PRO A 44 -1.81 -6.98 -3.97
C PRO A 44 -1.05 -8.26 -3.63
N ILE A 45 -0.84 -9.16 -4.58
CA ILE A 45 -0.09 -10.40 -4.32
C ILE A 45 1.40 -10.20 -4.58
N LEU A 46 1.74 -9.44 -5.62
CA LEU A 46 3.14 -9.29 -6.07
C LEU A 46 3.89 -8.12 -5.43
N GLY A 47 3.20 -7.23 -4.71
CA GLY A 47 3.85 -6.12 -4.02
C GLY A 47 4.47 -5.10 -4.96
N ILE A 48 3.84 -4.87 -6.12
CA ILE A 48 4.32 -3.87 -7.08
C ILE A 48 3.91 -2.48 -6.56
N ALA A 49 4.89 -1.62 -6.27
CA ALA A 49 4.68 -0.34 -5.62
C ALA A 49 4.10 0.72 -6.58
N THR A 50 3.48 1.77 -6.03
CA THR A 50 2.93 2.88 -6.83
C THR A 50 4.04 3.60 -7.59
N GLU A 51 5.23 3.69 -6.98
CA GLU A 51 6.42 4.29 -7.58
C GLU A 51 6.86 3.53 -8.83
N GLU A 52 6.92 2.19 -8.76
CA GLU A 52 7.26 1.33 -9.89
C GLU A 52 6.28 1.49 -11.06
N LEU A 53 5.00 1.75 -10.76
CA LEU A 53 3.94 1.94 -11.76
C LEU A 53 3.76 3.39 -12.23
N HIS A 54 4.40 4.36 -11.56
CA HIS A 54 4.18 5.78 -11.82
C HIS A 54 4.36 6.18 -13.29
N PRO A 55 5.43 5.74 -14.00
CA PRO A 55 5.61 6.06 -15.40
C PRO A 55 4.44 5.62 -16.29
N LEU A 56 3.78 4.51 -15.96
CA LEU A 56 2.63 4.01 -16.71
C LEU A 56 1.36 4.83 -16.46
N PHE A 57 1.19 5.33 -15.23
CA PHE A 57 0.06 6.21 -14.92
C PHE A 57 0.18 7.57 -15.62
N VAL A 58 1.40 8.08 -15.82
CA VAL A 58 1.62 9.32 -16.58
C VAL A 58 1.10 9.19 -18.01
N LEU A 59 1.22 8.01 -18.62
CA LEU A 59 0.71 7.74 -19.97
C LEU A 59 -0.83 7.75 -20.07
N LEU A 60 -1.57 7.67 -18.95
CA LEU A 60 -3.03 7.78 -18.97
C LEU A 60 -3.50 9.22 -19.22
N MET A 61 -2.65 10.22 -18.96
CA MET A 61 -2.99 11.63 -19.14
C MET A 61 -3.08 12.01 -20.63
N GLY A 62 -3.77 13.11 -20.93
CA GLY A 62 -3.91 13.64 -22.29
C GLY A 62 -5.29 13.39 -22.90
N ASP A 63 -5.33 13.08 -24.20
CA ASP A 63 -6.57 12.86 -24.95
C ASP A 63 -7.41 11.72 -24.36
N SER A 64 -8.68 11.99 -24.08
CA SER A 64 -9.61 11.02 -23.48
C SER A 64 -10.14 9.97 -24.45
N SER A 65 -9.88 10.12 -25.76
CA SER A 65 -10.30 9.14 -26.75
C SER A 65 -9.62 7.78 -26.53
N LEU A 66 -10.42 6.71 -26.48
CA LEU A 66 -9.93 5.34 -26.26
C LEU A 66 -8.97 4.85 -27.36
N THR A 67 -9.08 5.40 -28.57
CA THR A 67 -8.23 5.07 -29.71
C THR A 67 -7.02 5.98 -29.84
N SER A 68 -6.85 6.94 -28.93
CA SER A 68 -5.69 7.83 -28.95
C SER A 68 -4.42 7.04 -28.63
N ASN A 69 -3.36 7.31 -29.40
CA ASN A 69 -2.09 6.59 -29.25
C ASN A 69 -1.33 7.07 -28.01
N ARG A 70 -0.57 6.14 -27.43
CA ARG A 70 0.35 6.31 -26.29
C ARG A 70 1.65 5.61 -26.62
N SER A 71 2.68 6.41 -26.87
CA SER A 71 4.03 5.89 -27.08
C SER A 71 4.68 5.57 -25.73
N LEU A 72 5.21 4.36 -25.58
CA LEU A 72 5.89 3.98 -24.35
C LEU A 72 7.23 4.71 -24.23
N THR A 73 7.42 5.47 -23.15
CA THR A 73 8.71 6.04 -22.79
C THR A 73 9.68 4.96 -22.30
N ALA A 74 10.97 5.30 -22.18
CA ALA A 74 11.96 4.37 -21.64
C ALA A 74 11.62 3.95 -20.19
N GLU A 75 11.14 4.89 -19.38
CA GLU A 75 10.74 4.67 -17.99
C GLU A 75 9.50 3.77 -17.91
N ALA A 76 8.53 3.93 -18.82
CA ALA A 76 7.37 3.07 -18.90
C ALA A 76 7.75 1.63 -19.30
N LYS A 77 8.69 1.46 -20.23
CA LYS A 77 9.22 0.13 -20.58
C LYS A 77 9.93 -0.53 -19.39
N GLN A 78 10.73 0.25 -18.64
CA GLN A 78 11.37 -0.22 -17.43
C GLN A 78 10.35 -0.64 -16.36
N ALA A 79 9.28 0.13 -16.17
CA ALA A 79 8.18 -0.22 -15.26
C ALA A 79 7.52 -1.55 -15.65
N LEU A 80 7.32 -1.81 -16.94
CA LEU A 80 6.77 -3.09 -17.43
C LEU A 80 7.73 -4.27 -17.21
N ASP A 81 9.03 -4.07 -17.39
CA ASP A 81 10.05 -5.09 -17.09
C ASP A 81 10.06 -5.44 -15.58
N ILE A 82 9.94 -4.44 -14.71
CA ILE A 82 9.77 -4.67 -13.26
C ILE A 82 8.50 -5.50 -12.98
N CYS A 83 7.38 -5.17 -13.64
CA CYS A 83 6.13 -5.93 -13.49
C CYS A 83 6.28 -7.37 -13.98
N ALA A 84 6.92 -7.60 -15.13
CA ALA A 84 7.16 -8.93 -15.67
C ALA A 84 8.03 -9.78 -14.72
N LYS A 85 9.13 -9.20 -14.22
CA LYS A 85 9.97 -9.85 -13.20
C LYS A 85 9.20 -10.14 -11.91
N ALA A 86 8.31 -9.24 -11.49
CA ALA A 86 7.48 -9.47 -10.31
C ALA A 86 6.50 -10.64 -10.52
N ILE A 87 5.90 -10.77 -11.72
CA ILE A 87 5.00 -11.88 -12.08
C ILE A 87 5.72 -13.23 -12.01
N GLU A 88 6.98 -13.28 -12.44
CA GLU A 88 7.78 -14.51 -12.46
C GLU A 88 8.34 -14.89 -11.09
N ASN A 89 8.77 -13.90 -10.30
CA ASN A 89 9.63 -14.14 -9.13
C ASN A 89 8.97 -13.85 -7.78
N ARG A 90 7.75 -13.33 -7.75
CA ARG A 90 7.06 -12.98 -6.50
C ARG A 90 5.76 -13.78 -6.35
N GLN A 91 5.40 -14.05 -5.11
CA GLN A 91 4.17 -14.73 -4.73
C GLN A 91 3.66 -14.20 -3.38
N GLY A 92 2.37 -14.36 -3.15
CA GLY A 92 1.76 -14.22 -1.82
C GLY A 92 1.76 -15.55 -1.10
N ARG A 93 1.60 -15.51 0.22
CA ARG A 93 1.41 -16.70 1.06
C ARG A 93 -0.07 -16.99 1.24
N ARG A 94 -0.40 -18.28 1.30
CA ARG A 94 -1.74 -18.73 1.63
C ARG A 94 -1.97 -18.57 3.13
N ARG A 95 -3.14 -18.05 3.49
CA ARG A 95 -3.59 -17.91 4.88
C ARG A 95 -3.46 -19.25 5.64
N ASN A 96 -2.71 -19.26 6.74
CA ASN A 96 -2.74 -20.31 7.76
C ASN A 96 -3.77 -19.98 8.88
N PRO A 97 -4.85 -20.79 9.07
CA PRO A 97 -5.86 -20.58 10.10
C PRO A 97 -5.42 -20.55 11.56
N GLU A 98 -4.27 -21.12 11.84
CA GLU A 98 -3.75 -21.23 13.20
C GLU A 98 -2.97 -19.97 13.62
N LEU A 99 -2.65 -19.10 12.66
CA LEU A 99 -1.87 -17.89 12.90
C LEU A 99 -2.75 -16.65 12.85
N GLN A 100 -2.46 -15.71 13.75
CA GLN A 100 -3.04 -14.37 13.70
C GLN A 100 -2.48 -13.58 12.52
N ILE A 101 -3.26 -12.59 12.06
CA ILE A 101 -2.85 -11.68 11.00
C ILE A 101 -2.42 -10.35 11.64
N CYS A 102 -1.28 -9.84 11.19
CA CYS A 102 -0.72 -8.56 11.61
C CYS A 102 -0.69 -7.57 10.45
N LEU A 103 -0.95 -6.30 10.74
CA LEU A 103 -0.84 -5.20 9.79
C LEU A 103 0.48 -4.47 10.05
N ALA A 104 1.34 -4.31 9.04
CA ALA A 104 2.51 -3.44 9.15
C ALA A 104 2.37 -2.27 8.17
N LEU A 105 2.61 -1.07 8.68
CA LEU A 105 2.77 0.10 7.85
C LEU A 105 4.24 0.18 7.42
N VAL A 106 4.49 0.24 6.12
CA VAL A 106 5.84 0.31 5.55
C VAL A 106 6.02 1.66 4.88
N PRO A 107 6.82 2.61 5.40
CA PRO A 107 6.98 3.88 4.73
C PRO A 107 7.59 3.67 3.34
N SER A 108 7.00 4.34 2.37
CA SER A 108 7.55 4.48 1.02
C SER A 108 7.42 5.95 0.65
N ARG A 109 8.26 6.40 -0.29
CA ARG A 109 8.18 7.74 -0.87
C ARG A 109 6.78 8.08 -1.39
N TYR A 110 6.02 7.06 -1.81
CA TYR A 110 4.68 7.25 -2.34
C TYR A 110 3.60 6.69 -1.43
N GLN A 111 3.62 5.38 -1.09
CA GLN A 111 2.50 4.79 -0.35
C GLN A 111 2.90 3.59 0.53
N PRO A 112 2.47 3.57 1.80
CA PRO A 112 2.70 2.44 2.67
C PRO A 112 1.82 1.23 2.37
N PHE A 113 2.24 0.05 2.80
CA PHE A 113 1.52 -1.22 2.66
C PHE A 113 2.02 -2.27 3.66
N ALA A 114 1.21 -3.27 4.02
CA ALA A 114 1.57 -4.70 4.21
C ALA A 114 0.63 -5.42 5.17
N LEU A 115 0.15 -6.59 4.75
CA LEU A 115 -0.58 -7.54 5.57
C LEU A 115 0.13 -8.89 5.60
N PHE A 116 0.41 -9.42 6.78
CA PHE A 116 1.22 -10.63 6.92
C PHE A 116 0.81 -11.48 8.13
N GLN A 117 1.23 -12.74 8.12
CA GLN A 117 1.28 -13.60 9.30
C GLN A 117 2.74 -13.85 9.67
N TRP A 118 2.99 -14.16 10.93
CA TRP A 118 4.32 -14.50 11.41
C TRP A 118 4.35 -15.95 11.91
N ASP A 119 5.17 -16.79 11.28
CA ASP A 119 5.30 -18.20 11.62
C ASP A 119 6.74 -18.54 12.01
N GLN A 120 7.01 -18.69 13.30
CA GLN A 120 8.36 -19.01 13.78
C GLN A 120 8.84 -20.42 13.40
N THR A 121 7.95 -21.29 12.93
CA THR A 121 8.31 -22.66 12.52
C THR A 121 8.88 -22.72 11.10
N GLU A 122 8.61 -21.70 10.29
CA GLU A 122 9.10 -21.60 8.91
C GLU A 122 10.53 -21.06 8.86
N LYS A 123 11.28 -21.45 7.83
CA LYS A 123 12.64 -20.93 7.60
C LYS A 123 12.63 -19.41 7.38
N ASP A 124 11.64 -18.93 6.63
CA ASP A 124 11.31 -17.52 6.54
C ASP A 124 9.99 -17.29 7.29
N PRO A 125 10.02 -16.64 8.46
CA PRO A 125 8.84 -16.50 9.30
C PRO A 125 7.86 -15.46 8.80
N LEU A 126 8.24 -14.61 7.84
CA LEU A 126 7.38 -13.55 7.33
C LEU A 126 6.47 -14.07 6.22
N LEU A 127 5.19 -14.24 6.52
CA LEU A 127 4.20 -14.73 5.57
C LEU A 127 3.34 -13.60 5.02
N ILE A 128 3.78 -12.95 3.94
CA ILE A 128 3.01 -11.86 3.32
C ILE A 128 1.77 -12.42 2.64
N LEU A 129 0.57 -12.01 3.10
CA LEU A 129 -0.70 -12.42 2.51
C LEU A 129 -1.06 -11.51 1.34
N GLU A 130 -1.14 -10.20 1.61
CA GLU A 130 -1.53 -9.18 0.65
C GLU A 130 -0.80 -7.85 0.93
N TRP A 131 -0.60 -7.07 -0.12
CA TRP A 131 -0.07 -5.72 -0.10
C TRP A 131 -1.20 -4.73 -0.36
N HIS A 132 -1.38 -3.73 0.51
CA HIS A 132 -2.44 -2.73 0.37
C HIS A 132 -1.88 -1.36 0.06
N PHE A 133 -2.30 -0.82 -1.08
CA PHE A 133 -1.85 0.49 -1.55
C PHE A 133 -2.96 1.52 -1.45
N LEU A 134 -2.59 2.79 -1.34
CA LEU A 134 -3.52 3.91 -1.44
C LEU A 134 -3.82 4.24 -2.92
N PRO A 135 -4.85 5.03 -3.25
CA PRO A 135 -5.07 5.50 -4.61
C PRO A 135 -3.87 6.31 -5.13
N HIS A 136 -3.42 6.06 -6.37
CA HIS A 136 -2.28 6.80 -6.96
C HIS A 136 -2.51 8.31 -6.96
N THR A 137 -3.71 8.74 -7.34
CA THR A 137 -4.11 10.15 -7.26
C THR A 137 -4.49 10.50 -5.82
N PRO A 138 -3.82 11.47 -5.20
CA PRO A 138 -4.19 11.95 -3.88
C PRO A 138 -5.63 12.50 -3.89
N PRO A 139 -6.42 12.29 -2.82
CA PRO A 139 -7.78 12.81 -2.73
C PRO A 139 -7.83 14.34 -2.53
N LYS A 140 -6.68 14.97 -2.25
CA LYS A 140 -6.54 16.41 -2.01
C LYS A 140 -5.12 16.86 -2.31
N THR A 141 -4.94 18.17 -2.54
CA THR A 141 -3.66 18.80 -2.88
C THR A 141 -2.56 18.54 -1.85
N VAL A 142 -2.89 18.57 -0.56
CA VAL A 142 -1.96 18.25 0.53
C VAL A 142 -2.45 17.01 1.25
N TRP A 143 -1.81 15.88 1.00
CA TRP A 143 -2.08 14.63 1.70
C TRP A 143 -0.90 14.30 2.62
N THR A 144 -1.12 14.44 3.92
CA THR A 144 -0.04 14.28 4.89
C THR A 144 0.25 12.81 5.18
N ILE A 145 1.47 12.53 5.65
CA ILE A 145 1.92 11.19 6.00
C ILE A 145 0.99 10.54 7.04
N ASN A 146 0.56 11.28 8.06
CA ASN A 146 -0.37 10.78 9.07
C ASN A 146 -1.72 10.35 8.47
N GLU A 147 -2.26 11.15 7.55
CA GLU A 147 -3.53 10.85 6.89
C GLU A 147 -3.40 9.63 5.97
N MET A 148 -2.25 9.44 5.33
CA MET A 148 -1.97 8.23 4.56
C MET A 148 -1.95 7.00 5.46
N PHE A 149 -1.33 7.07 6.65
CA PHE A 149 -1.34 5.97 7.61
C PHE A 149 -2.73 5.68 8.18
N ALA A 150 -3.45 6.71 8.60
CA ALA A 150 -4.83 6.56 9.07
C ALA A 150 -5.68 5.84 8.02
N LYS A 151 -5.58 6.25 6.74
CA LYS A 151 -6.29 5.61 5.63
C LYS A 151 -5.87 4.17 5.41
N LEU A 152 -4.59 3.83 5.57
CA LEU A 152 -4.12 2.46 5.46
C LEU A 152 -4.54 1.59 6.62
N VAL A 153 -4.56 2.12 7.84
CA VAL A 153 -5.08 1.41 9.01
C VAL A 153 -6.55 1.07 8.77
N ILE A 154 -7.37 2.04 8.35
CA ILE A 154 -8.79 1.81 8.01
C ILE A 154 -8.92 0.75 6.91
N LYS A 155 -8.13 0.87 5.84
CA LYS A 155 -8.19 -0.06 4.70
C LYS A 155 -7.74 -1.48 5.08
N GLY A 156 -6.67 -1.61 5.87
CA GLY A 156 -6.13 -2.88 6.34
C GLY A 156 -7.07 -3.58 7.30
N ARG A 157 -7.62 -2.85 8.29
CA ARG A 157 -8.66 -3.36 9.20
C ARG A 157 -9.91 -3.81 8.43
N GLY A 158 -10.41 -2.97 7.51
CA GLY A 158 -11.54 -3.32 6.66
C GLY A 158 -11.29 -4.57 5.82
N ARG A 159 -10.10 -4.72 5.24
CA ARG A 159 -9.73 -5.93 4.51
C ARG A 159 -9.71 -7.16 5.42
N LEU A 160 -9.24 -7.02 6.66
CA LEU A 160 -9.17 -8.14 7.59
C LEU A 160 -10.55 -8.59 8.04
N GLN A 161 -11.46 -7.64 8.20
CA GLN A 161 -12.86 -7.95 8.41
C GLN A 161 -13.44 -8.78 7.24
N GLU A 162 -13.07 -8.49 5.99
CA GLU A 162 -13.47 -9.28 4.83
C GLU A 162 -12.82 -10.67 4.78
N LEU A 163 -11.55 -10.79 5.18
CA LEU A 163 -10.76 -12.02 5.09
C LEU A 163 -11.00 -13.01 6.23
N ASP A 164 -11.08 -12.53 7.48
CA ASP A 164 -11.14 -13.35 8.69
C ASP A 164 -12.22 -12.88 9.70
N GLY A 165 -12.99 -11.83 9.37
CA GLY A 165 -14.07 -11.34 10.22
C GLY A 165 -13.62 -10.68 11.51
N ARG A 166 -12.34 -10.28 11.60
CA ARG A 166 -11.69 -9.79 12.82
C ARG A 166 -10.72 -8.66 12.48
N ASP A 167 -10.34 -7.87 13.47
CA ASP A 167 -9.24 -6.91 13.38
C ASP A 167 -7.86 -7.59 13.41
N PRO A 168 -6.77 -6.91 12.98
CA PRO A 168 -5.42 -7.43 13.12
C PRO A 168 -5.04 -7.61 14.60
N ALA A 169 -4.27 -8.64 14.91
CA ALA A 169 -3.78 -8.84 16.28
C ALA A 169 -2.82 -7.71 16.69
N ILE A 170 -1.96 -7.29 15.76
CA ILE A 170 -0.98 -6.22 15.97
C ILE A 170 -0.97 -5.28 14.76
N ILE A 171 -0.97 -3.97 15.02
CA ILE A 171 -0.66 -2.93 14.04
C ILE A 171 0.75 -2.41 14.32
N TYR A 172 1.67 -2.70 13.41
CA TYR A 172 3.03 -2.17 13.44
C TYR A 172 3.11 -0.82 12.75
N ILE A 173 3.54 0.20 13.48
CA ILE A 173 3.68 1.57 12.99
C ILE A 173 5.18 1.93 13.01
N PRO A 174 5.80 2.28 11.87
CA PRO A 174 7.23 2.56 11.78
C PRO A 174 7.59 3.96 12.34
N ALA A 175 7.04 4.34 13.49
CA ALA A 175 7.25 5.62 14.15
C ALA A 175 8.20 5.48 15.34
N THR A 176 8.74 6.59 15.84
CA THR A 176 9.27 6.63 17.21
C THR A 176 8.11 6.58 18.21
N LYS A 177 8.39 6.18 19.46
CA LYS A 177 7.38 6.19 20.52
C LYS A 177 6.75 7.58 20.71
N ASP A 178 7.57 8.63 20.80
CA ASP A 178 7.08 10.00 20.97
C ASP A 178 6.15 10.44 19.83
N ASN A 179 6.47 10.03 18.59
CA ASN A 179 5.63 10.35 17.44
C ASN A 179 4.32 9.57 17.47
N LEU A 180 4.33 8.30 17.89
CA LEU A 180 3.11 7.52 18.09
C LEU A 180 2.24 8.14 19.18
N ASP A 181 2.82 8.47 20.34
CA ASP A 181 2.11 9.08 21.46
C ASP A 181 1.47 10.42 21.02
N TRP A 182 2.19 11.24 20.26
CA TRP A 182 1.65 12.46 19.68
C TRP A 182 0.51 12.20 18.68
N MET A 183 0.64 11.22 17.78
CA MET A 183 -0.43 10.87 16.82
C MET A 183 -1.69 10.40 17.55
N LEU A 184 -1.55 9.59 18.60
CA LEU A 184 -2.66 9.11 19.40
C LEU A 184 -3.34 10.24 20.18
N ALA A 185 -2.60 11.27 20.60
CA ALA A 185 -3.13 12.41 21.34
C ALA A 185 -3.76 13.50 20.45
N GLU A 186 -3.13 13.82 19.32
CA GLU A 186 -3.39 15.05 18.56
C GLU A 186 -3.94 14.82 17.14
N ASP A 187 -3.79 13.62 16.56
CA ASP A 187 -4.22 13.35 15.18
C ASP A 187 -5.59 12.67 15.13
N ALA A 188 -6.64 13.49 14.94
CA ALA A 188 -8.03 13.01 14.88
C ALA A 188 -8.28 11.95 13.80
N GLY A 189 -7.55 12.02 12.67
CA GLY A 189 -7.66 11.04 11.60
C GLY A 189 -7.14 9.68 12.03
N PHE A 190 -6.00 9.68 12.74
CA PHE A 190 -5.40 8.48 13.29
C PHE A 190 -6.21 7.89 14.46
N GLN A 191 -6.73 8.74 15.35
CA GLN A 191 -7.66 8.33 16.41
C GLN A 191 -8.91 7.66 15.83
N ALA A 192 -9.52 8.24 14.79
CA ALA A 192 -10.65 7.64 14.10
C ALA A 192 -10.28 6.29 13.45
N ALA A 193 -9.09 6.18 12.87
CA ALA A 193 -8.61 4.95 12.26
C ALA A 193 -8.42 3.81 13.26
N LEU A 194 -8.12 4.13 14.51
CA LEU A 194 -7.95 3.18 15.62
C LEU A 194 -9.17 3.08 16.53
N ALA A 195 -10.28 3.75 16.19
CA ALA A 195 -11.48 3.69 16.99
C ALA A 195 -11.95 2.24 17.14
N SER A 196 -12.24 1.86 18.39
CA SER A 196 -12.65 0.50 18.78
C SER A 196 -11.66 -0.62 18.41
N PHE A 197 -10.40 -0.29 18.08
CA PHE A 197 -9.36 -1.29 17.92
C PHE A 197 -8.94 -1.82 19.29
N ASP A 198 -8.98 -3.14 19.45
CA ASP A 198 -8.70 -3.84 20.71
C ASP A 198 -7.40 -4.67 20.67
N GLY A 199 -6.72 -4.70 19.52
CA GLY A 199 -5.41 -5.34 19.36
C GLY A 199 -4.24 -4.45 19.82
N ASP A 200 -3.04 -4.99 19.66
CA ASP A 200 -1.82 -4.29 20.07
C ASP A 200 -1.33 -3.31 19.01
N ILE A 201 -0.69 -2.24 19.46
CA ILE A 201 0.05 -1.31 18.60
C ILE A 201 1.52 -1.38 18.97
N SER A 202 2.39 -1.57 17.99
CA SER A 202 3.83 -1.65 18.20
C SER A 202 4.60 -0.76 17.25
N VAL A 203 5.62 -0.08 17.77
CA VAL A 203 6.62 0.62 16.95
C VAL A 203 7.79 -0.26 16.53
N HIS A 204 7.88 -1.46 17.11
CA HIS A 204 8.96 -2.40 16.86
C HIS A 204 8.47 -3.50 15.93
N LEU A 205 8.87 -3.42 14.66
CA LEU A 205 8.61 -4.48 13.71
C LEU A 205 9.35 -5.78 14.10
N PRO A 206 8.83 -6.95 13.70
CA PRO A 206 9.52 -8.22 13.90
C PRO A 206 10.93 -8.22 13.30
N LYS A 207 11.83 -9.02 13.87
CA LYS A 207 13.22 -9.16 13.40
C LYS A 207 13.25 -9.94 12.08
N HIS A 208 13.04 -9.22 10.98
CA HIS A 208 13.13 -9.74 9.61
C HIS A 208 13.98 -8.81 8.75
N ARG A 209 14.65 -9.35 7.71
CA ARG A 209 15.47 -8.55 6.81
C ARG A 209 14.64 -7.44 6.14
N LEU A 210 13.46 -7.76 5.61
CA LEU A 210 12.58 -6.75 5.02
C LEU A 210 12.15 -5.70 6.04
N CYS A 211 11.95 -6.09 7.31
CA CYS A 211 11.59 -5.15 8.36
C CYS A 211 12.75 -4.24 8.79
N ALA A 212 13.99 -4.70 8.67
CA ALA A 212 15.17 -3.90 8.99
C ALA A 212 15.41 -2.76 7.97
N GLU A 213 14.93 -2.93 6.74
CA GLU A 213 15.00 -1.93 5.67
C GLU A 213 13.91 -0.85 5.81
N ILE A 214 12.95 -1.05 6.71
CA ILE A 214 11.86 -0.11 7.01
C ILE A 214 12.41 0.99 7.91
N GLY A 215 12.65 2.16 7.32
CA GLY A 215 13.09 3.35 8.06
C GLY A 215 12.01 3.90 8.98
N ASN A 216 12.44 4.64 10.00
CA ASN A 216 11.51 5.41 10.84
C ASN A 216 10.87 6.54 10.04
N LEU A 217 9.63 6.86 10.40
CA LEU A 217 8.93 7.97 9.79
C LEU A 217 9.56 9.31 10.12
N PRO A 218 9.72 10.21 9.14
CA PRO A 218 10.12 11.58 9.37
C PRO A 218 8.93 12.41 9.87
N LEU A 219 8.23 11.95 10.91
CA LEU A 219 7.15 12.71 11.53
C LEU A 219 7.75 13.87 12.31
N LYS A 220 7.18 15.06 12.10
CA LYS A 220 7.42 16.23 12.94
C LYS A 220 6.12 16.55 13.65
N ALA A 221 6.11 16.38 14.97
CA ALA A 221 5.05 16.92 15.82
C ALA A 221 4.95 18.43 15.57
N THR A 222 3.85 18.86 14.96
CA THR A 222 3.58 20.28 14.73
C THR A 222 2.15 20.55 15.17
N THR A 223 2.00 21.36 16.22
CA THR A 223 0.69 21.80 16.68
C THR A 223 0.14 22.77 15.62
N ARG A 224 -0.86 22.33 14.86
CA ARG A 224 -1.47 23.14 13.79
C ARG A 224 -2.30 24.30 14.34
N CYS A 225 -2.84 24.13 15.55
CA CYS A 225 -3.62 25.15 16.25
C CYS A 225 -2.77 25.80 17.33
N ARG A 226 -2.84 27.14 17.41
CA ARG A 226 -2.38 27.87 18.59
C ARG A 226 -3.58 28.08 19.50
N ASN A 227 -3.34 27.95 20.80
CA ASN A 227 -4.36 28.27 21.82
C ASN A 227 -4.65 29.77 21.88
N GLU A 228 -3.80 30.60 21.26
CA GLU A 228 -3.96 32.04 21.17
C GLU A 228 -4.09 32.48 19.70
N PRO A 229 -4.90 33.52 19.42
CA PRO A 229 -5.00 34.12 18.09
C PRO A 229 -3.63 34.55 17.56
N VAL A 230 -3.36 34.27 16.28
CA VAL A 230 -2.13 34.74 15.63
C VAL A 230 -2.21 36.26 15.48
N LYS A 231 -1.20 37.00 15.96
CA LYS A 231 -1.10 38.47 15.84
C LYS A 231 -0.64 38.92 14.43
N ASP A 232 -1.16 38.26 13.39
CA ASP A 232 -0.88 38.58 11.99
C ASP A 232 -2.19 38.73 11.21
N LEU A 233 -2.10 39.21 9.96
CA LEU A 233 -3.24 39.33 9.07
C LEU A 233 -3.94 37.97 8.92
N THR A 234 -5.14 37.87 9.48
CA THR A 234 -5.98 36.68 9.36
C THR A 234 -6.65 36.70 7.99
N VAL A 235 -6.20 35.84 7.08
CA VAL A 235 -6.81 35.66 5.76
C VAL A 235 -7.65 34.40 5.80
N PHE A 236 -8.97 34.54 5.58
CA PHE A 236 -9.85 33.41 5.35
C PHE A 236 -9.80 33.04 3.87
N THR A 237 -9.25 31.87 3.56
CA THR A 237 -9.42 31.27 2.23
C THR A 237 -10.53 30.24 2.33
N ASP A 238 -11.59 30.40 1.54
CA ASP A 238 -12.57 29.36 1.31
C ASP A 238 -11.90 28.20 0.56
N ALA A 239 -11.46 27.19 1.31
CA ALA A 239 -10.89 26.00 0.70
C ALA A 239 -12.04 25.07 0.29
N SER A 240 -12.34 25.06 -1.01
CA SER A 240 -13.16 24.04 -1.70
C SER A 240 -12.45 22.69 -1.79
#